data_AF-A0A1S3IND8-F1
#
_entry.id   AF-A0A1S3IND8-F1
#
_cell.length_a   1.000
_cell.length_b   1.000
_cell.length_c   1.000
_cell.angle_alpha   90.00
_cell.angle_beta   90.00
_cell.angle_gamma   90.00
#
_symmetry.space_group_name_H-M   'P 1'
#
loop_
_entity.id
_entity.type
_entity.pdbx_description
1 polymer ?
#
loop_
_entity_poly.entity_id
_entity_poly.type
_entity_poly.pdbx_seq_one_letter_code
_entity_poly.pdbx_strand_id
1 'polypeptide(L)'
;MFFYRSRGYCARWFFKFNNNLCSEPQTIEGEWHENSNQYAEVDKRIPTSVSGMCKGLSAGNVLVSFNIGTCNAGTGRHSTYTGWMTRMTIMVEEVHAEA
;
A
#
# COMPACT_ATOMS: atom_id res chain seq x y z
N MET A 1 2.51 -10.41 1.94
CA MET A 1 2.30 -10.42 3.41
C MET A 1 2.88 -9.16 4.00
N PHE A 2 2.05 -8.44 4.75
CA PHE A 2 2.39 -7.18 5.37
C PHE A 2 2.62 -7.40 6.86
N PHE A 3 3.64 -6.72 7.37
CA PHE A 3 4.05 -6.80 8.76
C PHE A 3 3.98 -5.39 9.34
N TYR A 4 3.43 -5.25 10.54
CA TYR A 4 3.56 -4.01 11.27
C TYR A 4 3.71 -4.28 12.77
N ARG A 5 4.49 -3.44 13.44
CA ARG A 5 4.61 -3.40 14.90
C ARG A 5 3.93 -2.13 15.39
N SER A 6 2.82 -2.26 16.14
CA SER A 6 1.96 -1.14 16.51
C SER A 6 1.82 -0.95 18.02
N ARG A 7 1.83 0.32 18.46
CA ARG A 7 1.27 0.82 19.73
C ARG A 7 0.02 1.71 19.48
N GLY A 8 -0.73 1.36 18.44
CA GLY A 8 -1.87 2.12 17.90
C GLY A 8 -1.51 2.93 16.65
N TYR A 9 -2.22 2.66 15.54
CA TYR A 9 -3.10 3.60 14.82
C TYR A 9 -3.25 3.19 13.35
N CYS A 10 -2.19 3.20 12.51
CA CYS A 10 -2.32 2.71 11.14
C CYS A 10 -1.00 2.37 10.41
N ALA A 11 -1.07 1.46 9.42
CA ALA A 11 -0.01 1.17 8.45
C ALA A 11 -0.56 1.28 7.01
N ARG A 12 0.15 1.97 6.11
CA ARG A 12 -0.28 2.19 4.71
C ARG A 12 0.74 1.66 3.71
N TRP A 13 0.22 0.96 2.72
CA TRP A 13 0.95 0.51 1.53
C TRP A 13 0.25 1.03 0.29
N PHE A 14 1.00 1.58 -0.66
CA PHE A 14 0.40 2.22 -1.83
C PHE A 14 1.32 2.19 -3.05
N PHE A 15 0.70 2.25 -4.22
CA PHE A 15 1.42 2.32 -5.49
C PHE A 15 1.51 3.75 -6.01
N LYS A 16 2.68 4.08 -6.58
CA LYS A 16 2.85 5.29 -7.38
C LYS A 16 3.20 4.92 -8.81
N PHE A 17 2.67 5.70 -9.74
CA PHE A 17 2.97 5.65 -11.16
C PHE A 17 3.65 6.96 -11.53
N ASN A 18 4.88 6.90 -12.03
CA ASN A 18 5.69 8.09 -12.34
C ASN A 18 5.77 9.08 -11.15
N ASN A 19 6.04 8.55 -9.96
CA ASN A 19 6.09 9.27 -8.68
C ASN A 19 4.77 9.91 -8.20
N ASN A 20 3.68 9.78 -8.95
CA ASN A 20 2.36 10.28 -8.58
C ASN A 20 1.45 9.15 -8.08
N LEU A 21 0.52 9.48 -7.19
CA LEU A 21 -0.55 8.57 -6.85
C LEU A 21 -1.50 8.43 -8.04
N CYS A 22 -2.09 7.25 -8.19
CA CYS A 22 -3.12 7.07 -9.21
C CYS A 22 -4.29 8.03 -8.94
N SER A 23 -4.72 8.76 -9.97
CA SER A 23 -5.78 9.77 -9.85
C SER A 23 -7.13 9.26 -10.34
N GLU A 24 -7.15 8.27 -11.25
CA GLU A 24 -8.36 7.77 -11.91
C GLU A 24 -8.37 6.24 -11.90
N PRO A 25 -9.37 5.56 -11.32
CA PRO A 25 -10.53 6.12 -10.60
C PRO A 25 -10.22 6.55 -9.17
N GLN A 26 -9.16 6.00 -8.56
CA GLN A 26 -8.73 6.32 -7.20
C GLN A 26 -7.30 5.82 -6.95
N THR A 27 -6.73 6.21 -5.83
CA THR A 27 -5.41 5.74 -5.37
C THR A 27 -5.44 4.22 -5.12
N ILE A 28 -4.40 3.51 -5.56
CA ILE A 28 -4.26 2.07 -5.31
C ILE A 28 -3.47 1.86 -4.03
N GLU A 29 -4.19 1.56 -2.94
CA GLU A 29 -3.59 1.45 -1.62
C GLU A 29 -4.36 0.54 -0.67
N GLY A 30 -3.67 0.10 0.37
CA GLY A 30 -4.23 -0.60 1.51
C GLY A 30 -3.77 0.07 2.79
N GLU A 31 -4.73 0.32 3.68
CA GLU A 31 -4.46 0.79 5.03
C GLU A 31 -4.94 -0.27 6.03
N TRP A 32 -4.10 -0.55 7.02
CA TRP A 32 -4.49 -1.33 8.18
C TRP A 32 -4.61 -0.40 9.38
N HIS A 33 -5.81 -0.29 9.94
CA HIS A 33 -6.05 0.48 11.16
C HIS A 33 -6.15 -0.46 12.36
N GLU A 34 -5.49 -0.11 13.45
CA GLU A 34 -5.56 -0.87 14.70
C GLU A 34 -5.99 0.04 15.84
N ASN A 35 -7.13 -0.27 16.44
CA ASN A 35 -7.63 0.41 17.63
C ASN A 35 -7.24 -0.38 18.89
N SER A 36 -5.96 -0.36 19.26
CA SER A 36 -5.52 -0.96 20.51
C SER A 36 -5.52 0.09 21.62
N ASN A 37 -6.53 0.06 22.49
CA ASN A 37 -6.61 0.89 23.71
C ASN A 37 -5.56 0.56 24.78
N GLN A 38 -4.49 -0.18 24.43
CA GLN A 38 -3.49 -0.61 25.39
C GLN A 38 -2.13 -0.59 24.69
N TYR A 39 -1.13 -0.06 25.40
CA TYR A 39 0.30 0.05 25.06
C TYR A 39 1.01 -1.28 24.72
N ALA A 40 0.26 -2.33 24.41
CA ALA A 40 0.75 -3.62 23.96
C ALA A 40 1.27 -3.46 22.53
N GLU A 41 2.56 -3.74 22.35
CA GLU A 41 3.12 -3.87 21.02
C GLU A 41 2.50 -5.08 20.34
N VAL A 42 1.71 -4.85 19.29
CA VAL A 42 1.16 -5.94 18.49
C VAL A 42 2.04 -6.09 17.25
N ASP A 43 2.74 -7.21 17.15
CA ASP A 43 3.38 -7.70 15.92
C ASP A 43 2.33 -8.46 15.13
N LYS A 44 1.69 -7.78 14.16
CA LYS A 44 0.73 -8.43 13.26
C LYS A 44 1.37 -8.70 11.91
N ARG A 45 1.13 -9.93 11.49
CA ARG A 45 1.67 -10.58 10.31
C ARG A 45 0.51 -11.02 9.45
N ILE A 46 0.01 -10.10 8.63
CA ILE A 46 -1.26 -10.29 7.93
C ILE A 46 -0.98 -10.52 6.44
N PRO A 47 -1.44 -11.64 5.86
CA PRO A 47 -1.49 -11.77 4.42
C PRO A 47 -2.56 -10.81 3.89
N THR A 48 -2.12 -9.82 3.12
CA THR A 48 -2.97 -8.82 2.50
C THR A 48 -2.55 -8.64 1.06
N SER A 49 -3.53 -8.48 0.18
CA SER A 49 -3.36 -8.09 -1.22
C SER A 49 -3.93 -6.70 -1.43
N VAL A 50 -3.22 -5.88 -2.19
CA VAL A 50 -3.71 -4.58 -2.67
C VAL A 50 -3.72 -4.67 -4.19
N SER A 51 -4.88 -4.46 -4.77
CA SER A 51 -5.11 -4.54 -6.21
C SER A 51 -5.94 -3.35 -6.66
N GLY A 52 -5.70 -2.87 -7.86
CA GLY A 52 -6.45 -1.80 -8.47
C GLY A 52 -6.01 -1.57 -9.91
N MET A 53 -6.66 -0.63 -10.58
CA MET A 53 -6.36 -0.24 -11.95
C MET A 53 -6.11 1.26 -11.98
N CYS A 54 -5.08 1.70 -12.71
CA CYS A 54 -4.82 3.11 -12.91
C CYS A 54 -5.00 3.49 -14.37
N LYS A 55 -5.88 4.46 -14.65
CA LYS A 55 -6.18 4.96 -15.99
C LYS A 55 -5.48 6.29 -16.25
N GLY A 56 -5.38 6.66 -17.53
CA GLY A 56 -4.85 7.96 -17.95
C GLY A 56 -3.33 8.10 -17.84
N LEU A 57 -2.61 6.98 -17.77
CA LEU A 57 -1.14 6.99 -17.83
C LEU A 57 -0.70 7.34 -19.26
N SER A 58 0.25 8.25 -19.40
CA SER A 58 0.84 8.60 -20.70
C SER A 58 1.60 7.41 -21.28
N ALA A 59 1.54 7.26 -22.60
CA ALA A 59 2.30 6.24 -23.30
C ALA A 59 3.82 6.41 -23.05
N GLY A 60 4.53 5.29 -23.00
CA GLY A 60 5.98 5.24 -22.79
C GLY A 60 6.36 4.51 -21.49
N ASN A 61 7.54 4.83 -20.96
CA ASN A 61 8.05 4.17 -19.76
C ASN A 61 7.28 4.63 -18.51
N VAL A 62 6.69 3.69 -17.80
CA VAL A 62 5.99 3.94 -16.52
C VAL A 62 6.82 3.37 -15.37
N LEU A 63 7.22 4.24 -14.44
CA LEU A 63 7.83 3.81 -13.18
C LEU A 63 6.72 3.45 -12.19
N VAL A 64 6.54 2.15 -11.94
CA VAL A 64 5.66 1.65 -10.88
C VAL A 64 6.50 1.41 -9.63
N SER A 65 6.13 2.08 -8.53
CA SER A 65 6.79 1.89 -7.23
C SER A 65 5.80 1.51 -6.16
N PHE A 66 6.20 0.56 -5.32
CA PHE A 66 5.46 0.13 -4.14
C PHE A 66 6.06 0.80 -2.91
N ASN A 67 5.23 1.54 -2.16
CA ASN A 67 5.68 2.45 -1.12
C ASN A 67 4.97 2.17 0.21
N ILE A 68 5.65 2.55 1.29
CA ILE A 68 5.14 2.54 2.66
C ILE A 68 5.11 3.99 3.16
N GLY A 69 4.01 4.41 3.77
CA GLY A 69 3.84 5.82 4.17
C GLY A 69 2.91 6.04 5.36
N THR A 70 2.64 7.31 5.62
CA THR A 70 1.66 7.77 6.61
C THR A 70 0.25 7.49 6.12
N CYS A 71 -0.64 7.15 7.05
CA CYS A 71 -2.04 6.95 6.72
C CYS A 71 -2.76 8.27 6.43
N ASN A 72 -3.82 8.20 5.63
CA ASN A 72 -4.57 9.37 5.14
C ASN A 72 -5.14 10.24 6.28
N ALA A 73 -5.46 9.65 7.42
CA ALA A 73 -5.96 10.36 8.60
C ALA A 73 -4.89 11.18 9.35
N GLY A 74 -3.64 11.24 8.85
CA GLY A 74 -2.54 11.94 9.51
C GLY A 74 -2.06 11.28 10.81
N THR A 75 -2.59 10.10 11.14
CA THR A 75 -2.14 9.29 12.27
C THR A 75 -0.75 8.74 11.98
N GLY A 76 0.11 8.76 13.00
CA GLY A 76 1.56 8.59 12.86
C GLY A 76 1.99 7.34 12.10
N ARG A 77 3.09 7.48 11.34
CA ARG A 77 3.76 6.36 10.66
C ARG A 77 4.51 5.50 11.70
N HIS A 78 4.01 4.30 11.96
CA HIS A 78 4.71 3.30 12.77
C HIS A 78 5.55 2.33 11.92
N SER A 79 6.37 1.52 12.59
CA SER A 79 7.29 0.57 11.97
C SER A 79 6.54 -0.46 11.13
N THR A 80 6.49 -0.16 9.83
CA THR A 80 5.75 -0.92 8.83
C THR A 80 6.77 -1.61 7.93
N TYR A 81 6.65 -2.93 7.81
CA TYR A 81 7.54 -3.77 7.04
C TYR A 81 6.73 -4.65 6.09
N THR A 82 7.40 -5.19 5.08
CA THR A 82 6.76 -6.03 4.05
C THR A 82 7.63 -7.27 3.83
N GLY A 83 6.99 -8.43 3.64
CA GLY A 83 7.71 -9.66 3.29
C GLY A 83 8.52 -10.32 4.41
N TRP A 84 8.15 -10.17 5.69
CA TRP A 84 8.85 -10.84 6.80
C TRP A 84 8.86 -12.37 6.63
N MET A 85 10.04 -12.94 6.35
CA MET A 85 10.28 -14.38 6.13
C MET A 85 9.37 -15.03 5.08
N THR A 86 8.87 -14.24 4.13
CA THR A 86 7.92 -14.70 3.13
C THR A 86 8.10 -13.94 1.83
N ARG A 87 7.65 -14.53 0.73
CA ARG A 87 7.74 -13.90 -0.59
C ARG A 87 6.55 -12.97 -0.79
N MET A 88 6.83 -11.82 -1.38
CA MET A 88 5.81 -10.90 -1.89
C MET A 88 5.94 -10.85 -3.40
N THR A 89 4.79 -10.96 -4.06
CA THR A 89 4.69 -10.90 -5.51
C THR A 89 3.94 -9.62 -5.88
N ILE A 90 4.46 -8.90 -6.86
CA ILE A 90 3.80 -7.75 -7.49
C ILE A 90 3.57 -8.13 -8.95
N MET A 91 2.33 -8.01 -9.41
CA MET A 91 1.94 -8.23 -10.79
C MET A 91 1.44 -6.91 -11.34
N VAL A 92 1.98 -6.51 -12.49
CA VAL A 92 1.59 -5.28 -13.21
C VAL A 92 1.26 -5.69 -14.63
N GLU A 93 0.08 -5.30 -15.08
CA GLU A 93 -0.41 -5.57 -16.42
C GLU A 93 -0.86 -4.24 -17.05
N GLU A 94 -0.48 -4.03 -18.30
CA GLU A 94 -0.99 -2.95 -19.12
C GLU A 94 -2.24 -3.43 -19.84
N VAL A 95 -3.38 -2.82 -19.53
CA VAL A 95 -4.66 -3.10 -20.18
C VAL A 95 -5.00 -1.95 -21.13
N HIS A 96 -5.34 -2.27 -22.37
CA HIS A 96 -5.91 -1.28 -23.28
C HIS A 96 -7.38 -1.05 -22.91
N ALA A 97 -7.83 0.20 -22.98
CA ALA A 97 -9.27 0.47 -22.95
C ALA A 97 -9.87 -0.12 -24.23
N GLU A 98 -10.74 -1.11 -24.11
CA GLU A 98 -11.58 -1.54 -25.23
C GLU A 98 -12.46 -0.36 -25.63
N ALA A 99 -12.43 -0.02 -26.93
CA ALA A 99 -13.18 1.07 -27.55
C ALA A 99 -14.66 0.72 -27.72
#